data_AF-A0A963RV81-F1
#
_entry.id   AF-A0A963RV81-F1
#
_cell.length_a   1.000
_cell.length_b   1.000
_cell.length_c   1.000
_cell.angle_alpha   90.00
_cell.angle_beta   90.00
_cell.angle_gamma   90.00
#
_symmetry.space_group_name_H-M   'P 1'
#
loop_
_entity.id
_entity.type
_entity.pdbx_description
1 polymer ?
#
loop_
_entity_poly.entity_id
_entity_poly.type
_entity_poly.pdbx_seq_one_letter_code
_entity_poly.pdbx_strand_id
1 'polypeptide(L)'
;MPPPWATSRVKLHQMFYRHRLDPPTDVVETASFLNTLALVRQRPAIGFLAQSVARYGVQEGWVSIIPIQVPIDLPPVGIITMRDRSIAPTTGRLLEALRATTAEDAGDLGVRPWRQGARARAAS
;
A
#
# COMPACT_ATOMS: atom_id res chain seq x y z
N MET A 1 -0.42 7.28 -11.42
CA MET A 1 -1.64 6.45 -11.30
C MET A 1 -1.23 4.99 -11.13
N PRO A 2 -1.85 4.19 -10.26
CA PRO A 2 -1.60 2.75 -10.22
C PRO A 2 -1.90 2.13 -11.59
N PRO A 3 -1.15 1.09 -11.99
CA PRO A 3 -1.35 0.44 -13.28
C PRO A 3 -2.73 -0.23 -13.36
N PRO A 4 -3.27 -0.48 -14.57
CA PRO A 4 -4.64 -0.95 -14.77
C PRO A 4 -4.94 -2.31 -14.11
N TRP A 5 -3.92 -3.15 -13.93
CA TRP A 5 -4.03 -4.44 -13.26
C TRP A 5 -4.01 -4.36 -11.73
N ALA A 6 -3.65 -3.22 -11.13
CA ALA A 6 -3.60 -3.09 -9.68
C ALA A 6 -5.01 -2.93 -9.09
N THR A 7 -5.35 -3.68 -8.05
CA THR A 7 -6.64 -3.55 -7.35
C THR A 7 -6.89 -2.11 -6.86
N SER A 8 -5.84 -1.38 -6.48
CA SER A 8 -5.92 0.03 -6.09
C SER A 8 -6.42 0.94 -7.21
N ARG A 9 -6.14 0.63 -8.49
CA ARG A 9 -6.65 1.39 -9.64
C ARG A 9 -8.17 1.35 -9.72
N VAL A 10 -8.74 0.14 -9.60
CA VAL A 10 -10.19 -0.06 -9.64
C VAL A 10 -10.86 0.70 -8.49
N LYS A 11 -10.33 0.59 -7.27
CA LYS A 11 -10.89 1.28 -6.10
C LYS A 11 -10.82 2.80 -6.22
N LEU A 12 -9.72 3.33 -6.76
CA LEU A 12 -9.60 4.77 -7.00
C LEU A 12 -10.64 5.25 -8.02
N HIS A 13 -10.82 4.55 -9.14
CA HIS A 13 -11.83 4.89 -10.14
C HIS A 13 -13.25 4.85 -9.56
N GLN A 14 -13.58 3.81 -8.78
CA GLN A 14 -14.87 3.70 -8.09
C GLN A 14 -15.17 4.90 -7.20
N MET A 15 -14.15 5.52 -6.60
CA MET A 15 -14.35 6.74 -5.82
C MET A 15 -14.78 7.92 -6.70
N PHE A 16 -14.14 8.16 -7.85
CA PHE A 16 -14.57 9.21 -8.77
C PHE A 16 -16.05 9.01 -9.14
N TYR A 17 -16.41 7.80 -9.58
CA TYR A 17 -17.79 7.50 -9.96
C TYR A 17 -18.79 7.65 -8.81
N ARG A 18 -18.41 7.28 -7.57
CA ARG A 18 -19.26 7.48 -6.38
C ARG A 18 -19.60 8.96 -6.16
N HIS A 19 -18.69 9.85 -6.53
CA HIS A 19 -18.89 11.29 -6.48
C HIS A 19 -19.46 11.88 -7.78
N ARG A 20 -19.94 11.04 -8.70
CA ARG A 20 -20.44 11.42 -10.04
C ARG A 20 -19.40 12.19 -10.87
N LEU A 21 -18.12 11.84 -10.67
CA LEU A 21 -17.01 12.35 -11.45
C LEU A 21 -16.49 11.25 -12.36
N ASP A 22 -15.97 11.64 -13.52
CA ASP A 22 -15.18 10.75 -14.36
C ASP A 22 -13.75 10.67 -13.82
N PRO A 23 -13.12 9.47 -13.80
CA PRO A 23 -11.71 9.35 -13.54
C PRO A 23 -10.88 10.18 -14.53
N PRO A 24 -9.72 10.71 -14.11
CA PRO A 24 -8.87 11.51 -14.98
C PRO A 24 -8.36 10.67 -16.17
N THR A 25 -8.34 11.29 -17.35
CA THR A 25 -7.84 10.68 -18.60
C THR A 25 -6.37 10.96 -18.85
N ASP A 26 -5.85 12.12 -18.42
CA ASP A 26 -4.43 12.45 -18.45
C ASP A 26 -3.72 11.77 -17.27
N VAL A 27 -3.22 10.56 -17.52
CA VAL A 27 -2.59 9.73 -16.50
C VAL A 27 -1.28 9.14 -17.00
N VAL A 28 -0.30 9.08 -16.09
CA VAL A 28 0.84 8.18 -16.25
C VAL A 28 0.66 7.00 -15.30
N GLU A 29 0.69 5.82 -15.89
CA GLU A 29 0.50 4.54 -15.20
C GLU A 29 1.85 3.98 -14.77
N THR A 30 2.00 3.66 -13.49
CA THR A 30 3.24 3.10 -12.98
C THR A 30 3.02 2.34 -11.68
N ALA A 31 3.70 1.20 -11.54
CA ALA A 31 3.78 0.46 -10.28
C ALA A 31 4.89 0.99 -9.35
N SER A 32 5.74 1.91 -9.84
CA SER A 32 6.88 2.43 -9.10
C SER A 32 6.50 3.71 -8.35
N PHE A 33 6.64 3.67 -7.02
CA PHE A 33 6.47 4.88 -6.21
C PHE A 33 7.57 5.90 -6.48
N LEU A 34 8.81 5.47 -6.78
CA LEU A 34 9.91 6.37 -7.13
C LEU A 34 9.64 7.12 -8.43
N ASN A 35 9.11 6.42 -9.44
CA ASN A 35 8.71 7.07 -10.69
C ASN A 35 7.55 8.05 -10.45
N THR A 36 6.60 7.70 -9.59
CA THR A 36 5.51 8.61 -9.20
C THR A 36 6.05 9.88 -8.54
N LEU A 37 6.98 9.75 -7.57
CA LEU A 37 7.64 10.89 -6.92
C LEU A 37 8.41 11.74 -7.92
N ALA A 38 9.22 11.14 -8.80
CA ALA A 38 9.97 11.85 -9.81
C ALA A 38 9.07 12.66 -10.75
N LEU A 39 7.96 12.07 -11.21
CA LEU A 39 7.00 12.74 -12.08
C LEU A 39 6.28 13.88 -11.37
N VAL A 40 5.83 13.70 -10.13
CA VAL A 40 5.18 14.78 -9.36
C VAL A 40 6.13 15.98 -9.14
N ARG A 41 7.43 15.73 -9.02
CA ARG A 41 8.44 16.78 -8.85
C ARG A 41 8.76 17.55 -10.14
N GLN A 42 8.65 16.90 -11.29
CA GLN A 42 9.09 17.47 -12.57
C GLN A 42 7.96 18.14 -13.35
N ARG A 43 6.70 17.88 -13.00
CA ARG A 43 5.54 18.43 -13.72
C ARG A 43 4.36 18.65 -12.77
N PRO A 44 3.40 19.52 -13.13
CA PRO A 44 2.14 19.67 -12.39
C PRO A 44 1.36 18.35 -12.42
N ALA A 45 1.46 17.56 -11.36
CA ALA A 45 0.82 16.25 -11.29
C ALA A 45 0.51 15.87 -9.84
N ILE A 46 -0.46 14.97 -9.67
CA ILE A 46 -0.79 14.35 -8.39
C ILE A 46 -0.44 12.85 -8.43
N GLY A 47 0.08 12.35 -7.32
CA GLY A 47 0.48 10.95 -7.16
C GLY A 47 -0.41 10.20 -6.18
N PHE A 48 -0.66 8.92 -6.46
CA PHE A 48 -1.23 7.99 -5.48
C PHE A 48 -0.09 7.18 -4.87
N LEU A 49 0.15 7.36 -3.58
CA LEU A 49 1.27 6.76 -2.84
C LEU A 49 0.76 6.11 -1.56
N ALA A 50 1.48 5.09 -1.09
CA ALA A 50 1.29 4.61 0.27
C ALA A 50 1.62 5.74 1.26
N GLN A 51 0.89 5.80 2.37
CA GLN A 51 1.03 6.89 3.34
C GLN A 51 2.46 7.00 3.90
N SER A 52 3.13 5.86 4.16
CA SER A 52 4.52 5.84 4.62
C SER A 52 5.47 6.50 3.63
N VAL A 53 5.32 6.19 2.34
CA VAL A 53 6.13 6.79 1.25
C VAL A 53 5.85 8.28 1.12
N ALA A 54 4.58 8.70 1.21
CA ALA A 54 4.22 10.11 1.15
C ALA A 54 4.78 10.90 2.34
N ARG A 55 4.72 10.35 3.56
CA ARG A 55 5.31 10.97 4.77
C ARG A 55 6.83 11.12 4.64
N TYR A 56 7.51 10.08 4.17
CA TYR A 56 8.95 10.15 3.87
C TYR A 56 9.24 11.26 2.85
N GLY A 57 8.49 11.30 1.74
CA GLY A 57 8.65 12.35 0.73
C GLY A 57 8.39 13.78 1.24
N VAL A 58 7.48 13.96 2.21
CA VAL A 58 7.27 15.25 2.88
C VAL A 58 8.45 15.63 3.77
N GLN A 59 8.99 14.68 4.53
CA GLN A 59 10.18 14.90 5.39
C GLN A 59 11.39 15.33 4.57
N GLU A 60 11.56 14.75 3.38
CA GLU A 60 12.62 15.10 2.43
C GLU A 60 12.32 16.37 1.60
N GLY A 61 11.16 17.00 1.79
CA GLY A 61 10.75 18.19 1.05
C GLY A 61 10.45 17.95 -0.44
N TRP A 62 10.20 16.71 -0.84
CA TRP A 62 9.99 16.33 -2.24
C TRP A 62 8.56 16.53 -2.71
N VAL A 63 7.59 16.33 -1.84
CA VAL A 63 6.16 16.38 -2.14
C VAL A 63 5.38 16.92 -0.95
N SER A 64 4.15 17.35 -1.17
CA SER A 64 3.17 17.64 -0.11
C SER A 64 1.99 16.68 -0.21
N ILE A 65 1.36 16.39 0.94
CA ILE A 65 0.15 15.57 1.00
C ILE A 65 -1.07 16.48 0.84
N ILE A 66 -1.92 16.15 -0.13
CA ILE A 66 -3.20 16.85 -0.34
C ILE A 66 -4.17 16.41 0.78
N PRO A 67 -4.81 17.35 1.50
CA PRO A 67 -5.67 17.03 2.65
C PRO A 67 -7.05 16.52 2.20
N ILE A 68 -7.09 15.43 1.43
CA ILE A 68 -8.30 14.74 1.01
C ILE A 68 -8.31 13.32 1.55
N GLN A 69 -9.48 12.86 1.99
CA GLN A 69 -9.65 11.49 2.44
C GLN A 69 -9.86 10.56 1.25
N VAL A 70 -9.02 9.53 1.14
CA VAL A 70 -9.09 8.51 0.09
C VAL A 70 -9.34 7.15 0.75
N PRO A 71 -10.59 6.81 1.13
CA PRO A 71 -10.92 5.60 1.87
C PRO A 71 -10.85 4.35 0.96
N ILE A 72 -9.64 4.02 0.51
CA ILE A 72 -9.35 2.78 -0.20
C ILE A 72 -8.95 1.75 0.84
N ASP A 73 -9.85 0.82 1.08
CA ASP A 73 -9.52 -0.39 1.83
C ASP A 73 -8.53 -1.22 1.00
N LEU A 74 -7.30 -1.41 1.47
CA LEU A 74 -6.34 -2.32 0.82
C LEU A 74 -6.19 -3.56 1.69
N PRO A 75 -6.16 -4.76 1.10
CA PRO A 75 -5.91 -5.96 1.88
C PRO A 75 -4.58 -5.85 2.61
N PRO A 76 -4.44 -6.47 3.80
CA PRO A 76 -3.20 -6.42 4.55
C PRO A 76 -2.04 -7.02 3.75
N VAL A 77 -0.84 -6.48 3.95
CA VAL A 77 0.40 -7.05 3.41
C VAL A 77 0.74 -8.30 4.21
N GLY A 78 1.08 -9.38 3.51
CA GLY A 78 1.41 -10.67 4.10
C GLY A 78 2.77 -11.19 3.66
N ILE A 79 3.26 -12.19 4.40
CA ILE A 79 4.46 -12.95 4.05
C ILE A 79 4.01 -14.17 3.25
N ILE A 80 4.55 -14.35 2.05
CA ILE A 80 4.31 -15.53 1.21
C ILE A 80 5.47 -16.51 1.40
N THR A 81 5.15 -17.77 1.72
CA THR A 81 6.12 -18.87 1.88
C THR A 81 5.67 -20.10 1.09
N MET A 82 6.62 -20.97 0.74
CA MET A 82 6.31 -22.26 0.10
C MET A 82 5.76 -23.22 1.15
N ARG A 83 4.57 -23.78 0.89
CA ARG A 83 3.80 -24.62 1.85
C ARG A 83 4.59 -25.81 2.38
N ASP A 84 5.39 -26.45 1.53
CA ASP A 84 6.05 -27.72 1.84
C ASP A 84 7.56 -27.55 2.06
N ARG A 85 8.03 -26.32 2.32
CA ARG A 85 9.43 -26.04 2.60
C ARG A 85 9.59 -25.68 4.08
N SER A 86 10.42 -26.44 4.78
CA SER A 86 10.83 -26.08 6.14
C SER A 86 11.49 -24.69 6.13
N ILE A 87 11.04 -23.82 7.02
CA ILE A 87 11.60 -22.47 7.19
C ILE A 87 12.93 -22.62 7.93
N ALA A 88 14.02 -22.13 7.33
CA ALA A 88 15.31 -22.13 8.00
C ALA A 88 15.26 -21.29 9.29
N PRO A 89 16.00 -21.65 10.35
CA PRO A 89 15.98 -20.90 11.61
C PRO A 89 16.30 -19.40 11.45
N THR A 90 17.21 -19.06 10.54
CA THR A 90 17.56 -17.67 10.20
C THR A 90 16.39 -16.92 9.56
N THR A 91 15.65 -17.57 8.65
CA THR A 91 14.43 -17.02 8.07
C THR A 91 13.36 -16.83 9.14
N GLY A 92 13.19 -17.78 10.08
CA GLY A 92 12.27 -17.65 11.20
C GLY A 92 12.54 -16.38 12.02
N ARG A 93 13.80 -16.14 12.40
CA ARG A 93 14.21 -14.93 13.13
C ARG A 93 13.97 -13.65 12.33
N LEU A 94 14.19 -13.67 11.01
CA LEU A 94 13.85 -12.53 10.15
C LEU A 94 12.34 -12.24 10.16
N LEU A 95 11.50 -13.28 10.04
CA LEU A 95 10.05 -13.10 10.08
C LEU A 95 9.57 -12.56 11.43
N GLU A 96 10.18 -12.99 12.54
CA GLU A 96 9.92 -12.44 13.88
C GLU A 96 10.30 -10.96 13.96
N ALA A 97 11.51 -10.59 13.51
CA ALA A 97 11.96 -9.20 13.50
C ALA A 97 11.04 -8.29 12.67
N LEU A 98 10.63 -8.73 11.47
CA LEU A 98 9.70 -7.99 10.60
C LEU A 98 8.32 -7.80 11.26
N ARG A 99 7.83 -8.80 12.01
CA ARG A 99 6.56 -8.70 12.73
C ARG A 99 6.64 -7.76 13.93
N ALA A 100 7.78 -7.74 14.62
CA ALA A 100 8.00 -6.85 15.76
C ALA A 100 8.01 -5.38 15.32
N THR A 101 8.80 -5.03 14.29
CA THR A 101 8.91 -3.65 13.80
C THR A 101 7.60 -3.11 13.22
N THR A 102 6.83 -3.96 12.55
CA THR A 102 5.53 -3.54 11.99
C THR A 102 4.42 -3.39 13.04
N ALA A 103 4.55 -4.06 14.20
CA ALA A 103 3.62 -3.87 15.31
C ALA A 103 3.79 -2.49 15.98
N GLU A 104 5.03 -1.99 16.03
CA GLU A 104 5.36 -0.65 16.52
C GLU A 104 4.78 0.42 15.59
N ASP A 105 5.03 0.31 14.29
CA ASP A 105 4.53 1.25 13.27
C ASP A 105 3.00 1.28 13.15
N ALA A 106 2.32 0.13 13.34
CA ALA A 106 0.86 0.06 13.27
C ALA A 106 0.17 0.89 14.37
N GLY A 107 0.81 1.00 15.55
CA GLY A 107 0.36 1.85 16.64
C GLY A 107 0.39 3.33 16.26
N ASP A 108 1.47 3.76 15.60
CA ASP A 108 1.67 5.16 15.17
C ASP A 108 0.84 5.56 13.94
N LEU A 109 0.46 4.58 13.11
CA LEU A 109 -0.32 4.80 11.89
C LEU A 109 -1.84 4.59 12.08
N GLY A 110 -2.30 4.27 13.30
CA GLY A 110 -3.71 4.02 13.59
C GLY A 110 -4.30 2.85 12.79
N VAL A 111 -3.46 1.92 12.36
CA VAL A 111 -3.87 0.78 11.54
C VAL A 111 -4.65 -0.19 12.43
N ARG A 112 -5.92 -0.43 12.09
CA ARG A 112 -6.72 -1.43 12.82
C ARG A 112 -6.14 -2.83 12.56
N PRO A 113 -5.91 -3.64 13.61
CA PRO A 113 -5.43 -5.00 13.43
C PRO A 113 -6.44 -5.80 12.59
N TRP A 114 -5.95 -6.43 11.52
CA TRP A 114 -6.75 -7.32 10.69
C TRP A 114 -7.31 -8.45 11.56
N ARG A 115 -8.64 -8.62 11.57
CA ARG A 115 -9.28 -9.76 12.23
C ARG A 115 -8.93 -11.01 11.42
N GLN A 116 -8.18 -11.93 12.02
CA GLN A 116 -7.87 -13.23 11.41
C GLN A 116 -9.18 -14.00 11.14
N GLY A 117 -9.73 -13.86 9.94
CA GLY A 117 -10.84 -14.67 9.47
C GLY A 117 -10.37 -16.11 9.25
N ALA A 118 -10.90 -17.03 10.06
CA ALA A 118 -10.96 -18.47 9.86
C ALA A 118 -9.65 -19.18 9.46
N ARG A 119 -8.87 -19.59 10.46
CA ARG A 119 -8.20 -20.90 10.39
C ARG A 119 -9.28 -21.99 10.24
N ALA A 120 -9.39 -22.61 9.07
CA ALA A 120 -9.97 -23.95 8.84
C ALA A 120 -9.71 -24.31 7.36
N ARG A 121 -9.16 -25.46 6.96
CA ARG A 121 -9.31 -26.82 7.50
C ARG A 121 -8.06 -27.67 7.21
N ALA A 122 -7.81 -28.58 8.16
CA ALA A 122 -7.17 -29.88 8.11
C ALA A 122 -6.43 -30.33 6.82
N ALA A 123 -5.16 -30.70 7.00
CA ALA A 123 -4.55 -31.87 6.37
C ALA A 123 -4.04 -32.71 7.57
N SER A 124 -4.80 -33.74 7.96
CA SER A 124 -4.64 -35.16 7.56
C SER A 124 -3.37 -35.76 8.13
#